data_AF-A0A0J9EZ08-F1
#
_entry.id   AF-A0A0J9EZ08-F1
#
_cell.length_a   1.000
_cell.length_b   1.000
_cell.length_c   1.000
_cell.angle_alpha   90.00
_cell.angle_beta   90.00
_cell.angle_gamma   90.00
#
_symmetry.space_group_name_H-M   'P 1'
#
loop_
_entity.id
_entity.type
_entity.pdbx_description
1 polymer ?
#
loop_
_entity_poly.entity_id
_entity_poly.type
_entity_poly.pdbx_seq_one_letter_code
_entity_poly.pdbx_strand_id
1 'polypeptide(L)' 'MEVLRQNIAIARDFQPMTAQEMQALRERVVPYATDGRFELFKSSKKFDADVGRKQHGFPTQDQLPT' A
#
# COMPACT_ATOMS: atom_id res chain seq x y z
N MET A 1 -7.93 20.13 6.50
CA MET A 1 -6.92 20.91 5.75
C MET A 1 -5.49 20.77 6.29
N GLU A 2 -5.29 20.29 7.52
CA GLU A 2 -3.94 20.14 8.12
C GLU A 2 -3.02 19.22 7.34
N VAL A 3 -3.45 17.98 7.05
CA VAL A 3 -2.69 17.00 6.24
C VAL A 3 -2.30 17.56 4.86
N LEU A 4 -3.23 18.28 4.21
CA LEU A 4 -2.95 18.90 2.91
C LEU A 4 -1.83 19.94 3.02
N ARG A 5 -1.88 20.82 4.03
CA ARG A 5 -0.84 21.84 4.25
C ARG A 5 0.51 21.18 4.55
N GLN A 6 0.52 20.14 5.37
CA GLN A 6 1.72 19.35 5.68
C GLN A 6 2.32 18.72 4.42
N ASN A 7 1.50 18.06 3.59
CA ASN A 7 1.98 17.42 2.36
C ASN A 7 2.57 18.45 1.39
N ILE A 8 1.96 19.63 1.29
CA ILE A 8 2.48 20.74 0.47
C ILE A 8 3.83 21.23 1.00
N ALA A 9 3.98 21.36 2.32
CA ALA A 9 5.25 21.76 2.93
C ALA A 9 6.36 20.73 2.65
N ILE A 10 6.08 19.44 2.87
CA ILE A 10 7.01 18.34 2.58
C ILE A 10 7.44 18.37 1.10
N ALA A 11 6.51 18.56 0.17
CA ALA A 11 6.80 18.59 -1.25
C ALA A 11 7.65 19.80 -1.67
N ARG A 12 7.42 20.97 -1.04
CA ARG A 12 8.20 22.20 -1.31
C ARG A 12 9.61 22.13 -0.76
N ASP A 13 9.76 21.59 0.45
CA ASP A 13 11.01 21.60 1.21
C ASP A 13 11.74 20.26 1.17
N PHE A 14 11.40 19.40 0.20
CA PHE A 14 11.95 18.05 0.11
C PHE A 14 13.48 18.07 0.00
N GLN A 15 14.13 17.44 0.98
CA GLN A 15 15.56 17.17 0.95
C GLN A 15 15.76 15.67 0.71
N PRO A 16 16.43 15.27 -0.38
CA PRO A 16 16.70 13.86 -0.63
C PRO A 16 17.63 13.31 0.44
N MET A 17 17.31 12.13 0.95
CA MET A 17 18.24 11.36 1.76
C MET A 17 19.49 11.03 0.96
N THR A 18 20.64 11.04 1.63
CA THR A 18 21.89 10.47 1.10
C THR A 18 21.72 8.99 0.79
N ALA A 19 22.62 8.42 0.00
CA ALA A 19 22.62 6.99 -0.29
C ALA A 19 22.68 6.13 1.00
N GLN A 20 23.44 6.57 2.00
CA GLN A 20 23.56 5.89 3.29
C GLN A 20 22.26 5.95 4.09
N GLU A 21 21.62 7.12 4.17
CA GLU A 21 20.34 7.27 4.87
C GLU A 21 19.23 6.46 4.19
N MET A 22 19.18 6.45 2.86
CA MET A 22 18.26 5.60 2.10
C MET A 22 18.49 4.12 2.37
N GLN A 23 19.74 3.68 2.47
CA GLN A 23 20.07 2.29 2.76
C GLN A 23 19.64 1.90 4.18
N ALA A 24 19.95 2.72 5.18
CA ALA A 24 19.52 2.50 6.56
C ALA A 24 17.98 2.45 6.69
N LEU A 25 17.27 3.30 5.94
CA LEU A 25 15.80 3.24 5.88
C LEU A 25 15.32 1.90 5.32
N ARG A 26 15.88 1.43 4.20
CA ARG A 26 15.49 0.14 3.59
C ARG A 26 15.71 -1.01 4.56
N GLU A 27 16.88 -1.10 5.17
CA GLU A 27 17.23 -2.13 6.15
C GLU A 27 16.23 -2.18 7.31
N ARG A 28 15.86 -1.00 7.84
CA ARG A 28 14.88 -0.89 8.92
C ARG A 28 13.50 -1.42 8.53
N VAL A 29 13.08 -1.25 7.28
CA VAL A 29 11.72 -1.62 6.84
C VAL A 29 11.63 -3.00 6.19
N VAL A 30 12.76 -3.70 5.97
CA VAL A 30 12.79 -5.05 5.38
C VAL A 30 11.76 -6.00 6.01
N PRO A 31 11.64 -6.14 7.35
CA PRO A 31 10.70 -7.11 7.94
C PRO A 31 9.22 -6.86 7.60
N TYR A 32 8.88 -5.65 7.17
CA TYR A 32 7.51 -5.24 6.84
C TYR A 32 7.25 -5.19 5.33
N ALA A 33 8.29 -4.98 4.53
CA ALA A 33 8.17 -4.73 3.10
C ALA A 33 8.20 -6.00 2.24
N THR A 34 8.56 -7.16 2.80
CA THR A 34 8.93 -8.35 2.01
C THR A 34 7.77 -9.28 1.66
N ASP A 35 6.74 -9.40 2.50
CA ASP A 35 5.69 -10.42 2.31
C ASP A 35 4.34 -9.86 1.85
N GLY A 36 4.25 -8.53 1.68
CA GLY A 36 3.04 -7.88 1.18
C GLY A 36 1.84 -7.96 2.13
N ARG A 37 2.04 -8.30 3.42
CA ARG A 37 0.95 -8.45 4.40
C ARG A 37 0.10 -7.19 4.58
N PHE A 38 0.65 -6.01 4.26
CA PHE A 38 -0.05 -4.73 4.35
C PHE A 38 -0.64 -4.26 3.02
N GLU A 39 -0.36 -4.95 1.91
CA GLU A 39 -0.93 -4.64 0.61
C GLU A 39 -2.21 -5.45 0.41
N LEU A 40 -3.36 -4.83 0.64
CA LEU A 40 -4.67 -5.48 0.50
C LEU A 40 -4.92 -6.05 -0.90
N PHE A 41 -4.27 -5.50 -1.94
CA PHE A 41 -4.35 -6.03 -3.29
C PHE A 41 -3.69 -7.42 -3.43
N LYS A 42 -2.66 -7.71 -2.62
CA LYS A 42 -1.97 -9.01 -2.61
C LYS A 42 -2.53 -9.95 -1.55
N SER A 43 -2.86 -9.41 -0.39
CA SER A 43 -3.24 -10.17 0.81
C SER A 43 -4.75 -10.42 0.95
N SER A 44 -5.58 -9.84 0.09
CA SER A 44 -7.03 -9.98 0.16
C SER A 44 -7.68 -10.05 -1.23
N LYS A 45 -9.00 -10.25 -1.25
CA LYS A 45 -9.83 -10.14 -2.45
C LYS A 45 -10.58 -8.82 -2.54
N LYS A 46 -10.33 -7.87 -1.62
CA LYS A 46 -11.13 -6.64 -1.47
C LYS A 46 -11.28 -5.86 -2.78
N PHE A 47 -10.28 -5.90 -3.64
CA PHE A 47 -10.24 -5.14 -4.90
C PHE A 47 -10.40 -6.01 -6.16
N ASP A 48 -10.64 -7.31 -6.01
CA ASP A 48 -10.86 -8.20 -7.14
C ASP A 48 -12.24 -7.91 -7.76
N ALA A 49 -12.28 -7.71 -9.07
CA ALA A 49 -13.53 -7.58 -9.82
C ALA A 49 -14.26 -8.94 -9.94
N ASP A 50 -15.56 -8.89 -10.24
CA ASP A 50 -16.42 -10.09 -10.33
C ASP A 50 -15.89 -11.16 -11.29
N VAL A 51 -15.28 -10.75 -12.40
CA VAL A 51 -14.68 -11.70 -13.38
C VAL A 51 -13.55 -12.50 -12.73
N GLY A 52 -12.61 -11.82 -12.05
CA GLY A 52 -11.51 -12.48 -11.36
C GLY A 52 -12.00 -13.34 -10.20
N ARG A 53 -12.99 -12.86 -9.44
CA ARG A 53 -13.63 -13.63 -8.36
C ARG A 53 -14.24 -14.93 -8.88
N LYS A 54 -15.02 -14.87 -9.97
CA LYS A 54 -15.62 -16.04 -10.61
C LYS A 54 -14.56 -17.04 -11.09
N GLN A 55 -13.49 -16.57 -11.73
CA GLN A 55 -12.38 -17.43 -12.19
C GLN A 55 -11.70 -18.20 -11.06
N HIS A 56 -11.71 -17.65 -9.85
CA HIS A 56 -11.09 -18.23 -8.67
C HIS A 56 -12.09 -18.79 -7.64
N GLY A 57 -13.37 -18.91 -8.00
CA GLY A 57 -14.41 -19.49 -7.14
C GLY A 57 -14.80 -18.65 -5.93
N PHE A 58 -14.52 -17.34 -5.93
CA PHE A 58 -14.94 -16.43 -4.87
C PHE A 58 -16.33 -15.85 -5.15
N PRO A 59 -17.08 -15.45 -4.09
CA PRO A 59 -18.32 -14.70 -4.25
C PRO A 59 -18.10 -13.40 -5.02
N THR A 60 -19.06 -13.04 -5.88
CA THR A 60 -19.10 -11.72 -6.53
C THR A 60 -19.32 -10.61 -5.51
N GLN A 61 -19.06 -9.37 -5.88
CA GLN A 61 -19.08 -8.25 -4.92
C GLN A 61 -20.45 -8.04 -4.27
N ASP A 62 -21.54 -8.29 -4.99
CA ASP A 62 -22.93 -8.23 -4.50
C ASP A 62 -23.28 -9.33 -3.49
N GLN A 63 -22.49 -10.41 -3.44
CA GLN A 63 -22.66 -11.52 -2.50
C GLN A 63 -21.87 -11.33 -1.20
N LEU A 64 -21.09 -10.25 -1.07
CA LEU A 64 -20.31 -9.96 0.13
C LEU A 64 -21.18 -9.36 1.24
N PRO A 65 -20.86 -9.62 2.53
CA PRO A 65 -21.52 -8.94 3.64
C PRO A 65 -21.31 -7.43 3.54
N THR A 66 -22.34 -6.67 3.93
CA THR A 66 -22.30 -5.21 4.04
C THR A 66 -21.58 -4.75 5.29
#